data_AF-A0A1G0CLL4-F1
#
_entry.id   AF-A0A1G0CLL4-F1
#
_cell.length_a   1.000
_cell.length_b   1.000
_cell.length_c   1.000
_cell.angle_alpha   90.00
_cell.angle_beta   90.00
_cell.angle_gamma   90.00
#
_symmetry.space_group_name_H-M   'P 1'
#
loop_
_entity.id
_entity.type
_entity.pdbx_description
1 polymer ?
#
loop_
_entity_poly.entity_id
_entity_poly.type
_entity_poly.pdbx_seq_one_letter_code
_entity_poly.pdbx_strand_id
1 'polypeptide(L)'
;MLRGQTLDSLKIKKDRVFDEIGGLTAYYFWEENADGVIDSGKIVQPYSQNFTIYLHSERPLRPKLPQNELRTMVNRLANNPKWDPNNRCRWYRTCHPREKRVISRLVRENTFTSGSVVFRSIDGNWISEQQRSVLYFSVDHNQATRFLYSSDSLIAPDLNLSCASNGHYKVIQYLNASGNCDSTKVFAYNGGDLTERVRGQVSNEPSRLLLLISGYRGPKTNNDPGDGLLTQKDRYYYWYKIDNRFQEMLKPVMTYYVDGSFPIATSNHRNQVRFVISWVRTKLTPKKQTAKHVYKRLTEKSNPKGFEERKQIGRLAGEVFLQSRAQFPFSPWVKDTLDIVSHSMGYAYSLGFLEVVEPFVFLNNAYIIAPENANQEGYDWSKFEHVWQYGSNLGEPNQDPLREQDGIAPQYAVKGIDQLPPEKGGRLFIPADWPHKNFVDSHMIYSFDWIFDRIGKGERGYVGNY
;
A
#
# COMPACT_ATOMS: atom_id res chain seq x y z
N MET A 1 -46.07 29.91 15.72
CA MET A 1 -46.20 29.40 14.34
C MET A 1 -44.87 29.60 13.62
N LEU A 2 -44.30 28.50 13.11
CA LEU A 2 -43.24 28.38 12.09
C LEU A 2 -41.90 29.12 12.38
N ARG A 3 -41.01 28.59 13.23
CA ARG A 3 -39.86 27.74 12.86
C ARG A 3 -39.90 27.10 11.46
N GLY A 4 -38.89 27.36 10.63
CA GLY A 4 -38.67 26.64 9.38
C GLY A 4 -37.63 27.26 8.44
N GLN A 5 -36.34 27.22 8.82
CA GLN A 5 -35.24 27.16 7.85
C GLN A 5 -34.24 26.14 8.35
N THR A 6 -34.40 24.91 7.88
CA THR A 6 -33.53 23.77 8.17
C THR A 6 -32.29 23.81 7.29
N LEU A 7 -31.15 23.83 7.99
CA LEU A 7 -29.82 23.32 7.69
C LEU A 7 -29.76 22.06 6.77
N ASP A 8 -30.16 22.16 5.50
CA ASP A 8 -30.12 21.03 4.54
C ASP A 8 -29.19 21.22 3.33
N SER A 9 -28.28 22.19 3.34
CA SER A 9 -27.36 22.44 2.20
C SER A 9 -25.90 21.98 2.37
N LEU A 10 -25.53 21.29 3.45
CA LEU A 10 -24.14 20.85 3.68
C LEU A 10 -24.02 19.38 4.12
N LYS A 11 -24.79 18.50 3.49
CA LYS A 11 -24.50 17.06 3.47
C LYS A 11 -24.00 16.69 2.08
N ILE A 12 -22.71 16.97 1.83
CA ILE A 12 -21.95 16.16 0.87
C ILE A 12 -22.13 14.73 1.35
N LYS A 13 -22.88 13.94 0.57
CA LYS A 13 -23.08 12.52 0.84
C LYS A 13 -21.70 11.91 1.05
N LYS A 14 -21.50 11.35 2.23
CA LYS A 14 -20.39 10.46 2.53
C LYS A 14 -20.61 9.24 1.63
N ASP A 15 -20.12 9.33 0.40
CA ASP A 15 -20.14 8.21 -0.53
C ASP A 15 -19.49 7.02 0.18
N ARG A 16 -20.09 5.83 -0.01
CA ARG A 16 -19.58 4.58 0.55
C ARG A 16 -18.13 4.44 0.09
N VAL A 17 -17.19 4.73 0.99
CA VAL A 17 -15.77 4.47 0.78
C VAL A 17 -15.64 2.96 0.78
N PHE A 18 -15.68 2.38 -0.43
CA PHE A 18 -15.29 1.00 -0.64
C PHE A 18 -13.82 0.86 -0.25
N ASP A 19 -13.40 -0.34 0.14
CA ASP A 19 -12.00 -0.62 0.45
C ASP A 19 -11.16 -0.46 -0.81
N GLU A 20 -10.61 0.75 -0.99
CA GLU A 20 -9.77 1.07 -2.14
C GLU A 20 -8.42 0.41 -1.94
N ILE A 21 -8.25 -0.72 -2.62
CA ILE A 21 -6.94 -1.32 -2.85
C ILE A 21 -6.38 -0.65 -4.12
N GLY A 22 -5.28 0.07 -3.95
CA GLY A 22 -4.49 0.64 -5.04
C GLY A 22 -3.49 -0.37 -5.59
N GLY A 23 -3.27 -0.36 -6.90
CA GLY A 23 -2.29 -1.21 -7.58
C GLY A 23 -2.06 -0.78 -9.02
N LEU A 24 -0.90 -1.14 -9.58
CA LEU A 24 -0.47 -0.68 -10.91
C LEU A 24 -1.36 -1.16 -12.06
N THR A 25 -1.85 -2.40 -11.98
CA THR A 25 -2.67 -3.02 -13.03
C THR A 25 -4.12 -3.15 -12.62
N ALA A 26 -5.04 -2.59 -13.40
CA ALA A 26 -6.48 -2.72 -13.22
C ALA A 26 -7.04 -3.91 -14.02
N TYR A 27 -7.92 -4.72 -13.40
CA TYR A 27 -8.51 -5.90 -14.04
C TYR A 27 -9.98 -5.69 -14.38
N TYR A 28 -10.31 -5.75 -15.66
CA TYR A 28 -11.68 -5.62 -16.16
C TYR A 28 -12.14 -6.94 -16.78
N PHE A 29 -13.43 -7.23 -16.62
CA PHE A 29 -14.07 -8.43 -17.15
C PHE A 29 -15.42 -8.06 -17.74
N TRP A 30 -15.74 -8.57 -18.91
CA TRP A 30 -17.09 -8.49 -19.47
C TRP A 30 -17.34 -9.53 -20.56
N GLU A 31 -18.60 -9.71 -20.92
CA GLU A 31 -19.05 -10.60 -21.99
C GLU A 31 -19.59 -9.76 -23.16
N GLU A 32 -19.27 -10.19 -24.38
CA GLU A 32 -19.69 -9.55 -25.63
C GLU A 32 -20.48 -10.54 -26.49
N ASN A 33 -21.45 -10.01 -27.25
CA ASN A 33 -22.06 -10.75 -28.35
C ASN A 33 -21.15 -10.71 -29.60
N ALA A 34 -21.56 -11.39 -30.67
CA ALA A 34 -20.82 -11.44 -31.93
C ALA A 34 -20.59 -10.04 -32.58
N ASP A 35 -21.43 -9.06 -32.26
CA ASP A 35 -21.34 -7.68 -32.76
C ASP A 35 -20.49 -6.77 -31.84
N GLY A 36 -19.79 -7.34 -30.85
CA GLY A 36 -18.97 -6.62 -29.88
C GLY A 36 -19.76 -5.79 -28.87
N VAL A 37 -21.08 -5.99 -28.78
CA VAL A 37 -21.93 -5.34 -27.78
C VAL A 37 -21.69 -6.01 -26.43
N ILE A 38 -21.27 -5.19 -25.47
CA ILE A 38 -21.05 -5.58 -24.09
C ILE A 38 -22.41 -5.70 -23.39
N ASP A 39 -22.59 -6.80 -22.65
CA ASP A 39 -23.66 -6.90 -21.67
C ASP A 39 -23.35 -5.93 -20.51
N SER A 40 -23.82 -4.69 -20.61
CA SER A 40 -23.40 -3.57 -19.76
C SER A 40 -23.76 -3.78 -18.28
N GLY A 41 -24.79 -4.57 -17.99
CA GLY A 41 -25.14 -5.04 -16.64
C GLY A 41 -24.09 -5.97 -16.01
N LYS A 42 -23.10 -6.41 -16.79
CA LYS A 42 -22.00 -7.30 -16.39
C LYS A 42 -20.62 -6.66 -16.42
N ILE A 43 -20.47 -5.35 -16.65
CA ILE A 43 -19.16 -4.70 -16.44
C ILE A 43 -18.92 -4.59 -14.93
N VAL A 44 -18.22 -5.58 -14.39
CA VAL A 44 -17.96 -5.68 -12.96
C VAL A 44 -16.91 -4.66 -12.56
N GLN A 45 -17.06 -4.11 -11.35
CA GLN A 45 -16.08 -3.20 -10.76
C GLN A 45 -14.68 -3.84 -10.75
N PRO A 46 -13.67 -3.14 -11.28
CA PRO A 46 -12.33 -3.69 -11.38
C PRO A 46 -11.66 -3.80 -10.00
N TYR A 47 -10.69 -4.69 -9.90
CA TYR A 47 -9.73 -4.75 -8.79
C TYR A 47 -8.31 -4.63 -9.36
N SER A 48 -7.32 -4.30 -8.53
CA SER A 48 -5.98 -3.94 -8.99
C SER A 48 -4.92 -4.74 -8.27
N GLN A 49 -3.80 -4.95 -8.96
CA GLN A 49 -2.63 -5.68 -8.46
C GLN A 49 -1.34 -5.09 -9.03
N ASN A 50 -0.20 -5.43 -8.43
CA ASN A 50 1.14 -5.04 -8.91
C ASN A 50 1.79 -6.09 -9.82
N PHE A 51 0.95 -6.83 -10.55
CA PHE A 51 1.34 -7.80 -11.56
C PHE A 51 0.27 -7.83 -12.64
N THR A 52 0.61 -8.35 -13.80
CA THR A 52 -0.35 -8.66 -14.86
C THR A 52 -0.71 -10.15 -14.76
N ILE A 53 -2.00 -10.45 -14.95
CA ILE A 53 -2.47 -11.84 -15.07
C ILE A 53 -3.31 -11.94 -16.32
N TYR A 54 -2.96 -12.82 -17.24
CA TYR A 54 -3.65 -12.98 -18.51
C TYR A 54 -3.70 -14.47 -18.91
N LEU A 55 -4.59 -14.80 -19.85
CA LEU A 55 -4.74 -16.12 -20.44
C LEU A 55 -3.62 -16.41 -21.43
N HIS A 56 -3.11 -17.64 -21.35
CA HIS A 56 -2.20 -18.17 -22.34
C HIS A 56 -2.91 -18.30 -23.70
N SER A 57 -2.49 -17.49 -24.69
CA SER A 57 -3.14 -17.32 -26.00
C SER A 57 -3.36 -18.63 -26.77
N GLU A 58 -2.48 -19.61 -26.58
CA GLU A 58 -2.51 -20.88 -27.33
C GLU A 58 -3.61 -21.88 -26.90
N ARG A 59 -4.31 -21.67 -25.77
CA ARG A 59 -5.20 -22.71 -25.21
C ARG A 59 -6.52 -22.15 -24.67
N PRO A 60 -7.66 -22.46 -25.32
CA PRO A 60 -8.96 -21.96 -24.86
C PRO A 60 -9.34 -22.55 -23.50
N LEU A 61 -10.06 -21.76 -22.69
CA LEU A 61 -10.65 -22.21 -21.44
C LEU A 61 -11.81 -23.17 -21.72
N ARG A 62 -11.72 -24.41 -21.19
CA ARG A 62 -12.78 -25.43 -21.28
C ARG A 62 -13.07 -26.05 -19.90
N PRO A 63 -14.35 -26.23 -19.52
CA PRO A 63 -15.58 -25.79 -20.21
C PRO A 63 -15.73 -24.26 -20.23
N LYS A 64 -16.76 -23.74 -20.92
CA LYS A 64 -17.12 -22.31 -20.84
C LYS A 64 -17.30 -21.92 -19.38
N LEU A 65 -16.60 -20.87 -18.95
CA LEU A 65 -16.58 -20.41 -17.56
C LEU A 65 -17.43 -19.13 -17.45
N PRO A 66 -18.33 -19.04 -16.45
CA PRO A 66 -18.98 -17.78 -16.13
C PRO A 66 -17.96 -16.71 -15.71
N GLN A 67 -18.23 -15.45 -16.02
CA GLN A 67 -17.37 -14.31 -15.65
C GLN A 67 -16.97 -14.30 -14.16
N ASN A 68 -17.92 -14.52 -13.26
CA ASN A 68 -17.67 -14.53 -11.81
C ASN A 68 -16.67 -15.63 -11.40
N GLU A 69 -16.70 -16.78 -12.07
CA GLU A 69 -15.77 -17.87 -11.79
C GLU A 69 -14.37 -17.52 -12.27
N LEU A 70 -14.22 -16.99 -13.49
CA LEU A 70 -12.93 -16.55 -14.01
C LEU A 70 -12.33 -15.44 -13.15
N ARG A 71 -13.12 -14.41 -12.80
CA ARG A 71 -12.72 -13.35 -11.88
C ARG A 71 -12.23 -13.90 -10.55
N THR A 72 -12.94 -14.89 -10.00
CA THR A 72 -12.53 -15.55 -8.74
C THR A 72 -11.19 -16.27 -8.91
N MET A 73 -10.95 -16.93 -10.04
CA MET A 73 -9.67 -17.62 -10.30
C MET A 73 -8.50 -16.64 -10.48
N VAL A 74 -8.70 -15.54 -11.22
CA VAL A 74 -7.67 -14.49 -11.37
C VAL A 74 -7.37 -13.87 -10.01
N ASN A 75 -8.40 -13.55 -9.21
CA ASN A 75 -8.24 -13.02 -7.86
C ASN A 75 -7.53 -14.00 -6.90
N ARG A 76 -7.79 -15.31 -7.03
CA ARG A 76 -7.07 -16.34 -6.26
C ARG A 76 -5.61 -16.46 -6.66
N LEU A 77 -5.30 -16.44 -7.95
CA LEU A 77 -3.90 -16.44 -8.41
C LEU A 77 -3.16 -15.19 -7.93
N ALA A 78 -3.86 -14.06 -7.87
CA ALA A 78 -3.33 -12.80 -7.39
C ALA A 78 -2.96 -12.84 -5.89
N ASN A 79 -3.89 -13.29 -5.04
CA ASN A 79 -3.81 -13.04 -3.60
C ASN A 79 -3.56 -14.29 -2.74
N ASN A 80 -3.60 -15.49 -3.30
CA ASN A 80 -3.40 -16.71 -2.53
C ASN A 80 -1.97 -17.27 -2.72
N PRO A 81 -1.10 -17.20 -1.70
CA PRO A 81 0.29 -17.65 -1.82
C PRO A 81 0.41 -19.14 -2.16
N LYS A 82 -0.63 -19.97 -1.94
CA LYS A 82 -0.65 -21.39 -2.35
C LYS A 82 -0.68 -21.57 -3.87
N TRP A 83 -1.20 -20.58 -4.59
CA TRP A 83 -1.24 -20.54 -6.05
C TRP A 83 -0.04 -19.83 -6.67
N ASP A 84 0.84 -19.23 -5.87
CA ASP A 84 2.07 -18.59 -6.36
C ASP A 84 2.91 -19.57 -7.19
N PRO A 85 3.35 -19.22 -8.42
CA PRO A 85 4.16 -20.09 -9.27
C PRO A 85 5.39 -20.68 -8.58
N ASN A 86 5.99 -19.95 -7.64
CA ASN A 86 7.18 -20.34 -6.88
C ASN A 86 6.85 -21.23 -5.66
N ASN A 87 5.57 -21.41 -5.32
CA ASN A 87 5.18 -22.24 -4.19
C ASN A 87 5.41 -23.73 -4.50
N ARG A 88 6.20 -24.39 -3.64
CA ARG A 88 6.57 -25.81 -3.76
C ARG A 88 5.51 -26.79 -3.22
N CYS A 89 4.46 -26.31 -2.56
CA CYS A 89 3.38 -27.16 -2.01
C CYS A 89 2.45 -27.72 -3.10
N ARG A 90 2.86 -28.84 -3.72
CA ARG A 90 2.08 -29.52 -4.78
C ARG A 90 0.74 -30.10 -4.31
N TRP A 91 0.65 -30.56 -3.06
CA TRP A 91 -0.54 -31.19 -2.45
C TRP A 91 -1.82 -30.33 -2.43
N TYR A 92 -1.71 -29.02 -2.17
CA TYR A 92 -2.88 -28.14 -2.20
C TYR A 92 -3.52 -28.10 -3.58
N ARG A 93 -2.69 -28.02 -4.63
CA ARG A 93 -3.15 -27.98 -6.02
C ARG A 93 -3.77 -29.31 -6.47
N THR A 94 -3.35 -30.44 -5.92
CA THR A 94 -3.96 -31.75 -6.21
C THR A 94 -5.36 -31.86 -5.60
N CYS A 95 -5.61 -31.26 -4.44
CA CYS A 95 -6.93 -31.24 -3.81
C CYS A 95 -7.92 -30.27 -4.48
N HIS A 96 -7.47 -29.38 -5.38
CA HIS A 96 -8.30 -28.39 -6.07
C HIS A 96 -8.18 -28.52 -7.60
N PRO A 97 -8.60 -29.66 -8.19
CA PRO A 97 -8.36 -29.97 -9.61
C PRO A 97 -9.06 -29.02 -10.58
N ARG A 98 -10.25 -28.50 -10.21
CA ARG A 98 -10.98 -27.50 -11.01
C ARG A 98 -10.21 -26.19 -11.10
N GLU A 99 -9.80 -25.66 -9.96
CA GLU A 99 -9.00 -24.42 -9.88
C GLU A 99 -7.67 -24.58 -10.60
N LYS A 100 -6.99 -25.71 -10.38
CA LYS A 100 -5.73 -26.04 -11.04
C LYS A 100 -5.88 -25.99 -12.55
N ARG A 101 -6.98 -26.52 -13.10
CA ARG A 101 -7.24 -26.52 -14.54
C ARG A 101 -7.31 -25.09 -15.09
N VAL A 102 -8.02 -24.19 -14.42
CA VAL A 102 -8.17 -22.79 -14.86
C VAL A 102 -6.89 -21.99 -14.63
N ILE A 103 -6.34 -22.04 -13.42
CA ILE A 103 -5.15 -21.27 -13.03
C ILE A 103 -3.92 -21.70 -13.85
N SER A 104 -3.83 -22.96 -14.26
CA SER A 104 -2.76 -23.41 -15.18
C SER A 104 -2.82 -22.78 -16.58
N ARG A 105 -3.91 -22.07 -16.92
CA ARG A 105 -4.06 -21.29 -18.16
C ARG A 105 -3.75 -19.81 -17.97
N LEU A 106 -3.57 -19.38 -16.73
CA LEU A 106 -3.22 -18.01 -16.41
C LEU A 106 -1.70 -17.90 -16.28
N VAL A 107 -1.16 -16.85 -16.87
CA VAL A 107 0.23 -16.43 -16.70
C VAL A 107 0.22 -15.23 -15.77
N ARG A 108 1.14 -15.19 -14.81
CA ARG A 108 1.34 -14.05 -13.89
C ARG A 108 2.74 -13.51 -14.11
N GLU A 109 2.84 -12.22 -14.38
CA GLU A 109 4.10 -11.51 -14.57
C GLU A 109 4.14 -10.25 -13.70
N ASN A 110 5.30 -9.94 -13.14
CA ASN A 110 5.45 -8.69 -12.39
C ASN A 110 5.32 -7.50 -13.35
N THR A 111 4.66 -6.44 -12.89
CA THR A 111 4.62 -5.17 -13.64
C THR A 111 5.28 -4.06 -12.84
N PHE A 112 5.87 -3.12 -13.56
CA PHE A 112 6.39 -1.86 -13.02
C PHE A 112 5.76 -0.66 -13.70
N THR A 113 4.82 -0.89 -14.62
CA THR A 113 4.10 0.15 -15.36
C THR A 113 2.62 0.06 -15.09
N SER A 114 1.98 1.23 -15.08
CA SER A 114 0.53 1.34 -14.95
C SER A 114 -0.16 0.85 -16.21
N GLY A 115 -1.21 0.04 -16.07
CA GLY A 115 -1.98 -0.44 -17.21
C GLY A 115 -3.22 -1.24 -16.80
N SER A 116 -3.93 -1.78 -17.77
CA SER A 116 -5.11 -2.60 -17.52
C SER A 116 -4.90 -3.99 -18.11
N VAL A 117 -5.52 -5.01 -17.52
CA VAL A 117 -5.78 -6.27 -18.21
C VAL A 117 -7.28 -6.44 -18.38
N VAL A 118 -7.67 -6.65 -19.62
CA VAL A 118 -9.05 -6.77 -20.03
C VAL A 118 -9.32 -8.23 -20.39
N PHE A 119 -10.29 -8.85 -19.73
CA PHE A 119 -10.81 -10.17 -20.07
C PHE A 119 -12.16 -10.02 -20.78
N ARG A 120 -12.23 -10.53 -22.01
CA ARG A 120 -13.42 -10.43 -22.88
C ARG A 120 -13.90 -11.82 -23.22
N SER A 121 -15.19 -12.08 -23.06
CA SER A 121 -15.83 -13.30 -23.56
C SER A 121 -16.50 -13.02 -24.88
N ILE A 122 -16.05 -13.67 -25.95
CA ILE A 122 -16.67 -13.58 -27.29
C ILE A 122 -17.25 -14.96 -27.60
N ASP A 123 -18.57 -15.04 -27.75
CA ASP A 123 -19.32 -16.29 -27.93
C ASP A 123 -19.03 -17.35 -26.85
N GLY A 124 -18.71 -16.89 -25.63
CA GLY A 124 -18.38 -17.73 -24.48
C GLY A 124 -16.93 -18.24 -24.44
N ASN A 125 -16.06 -17.74 -25.32
CA ASN A 125 -14.62 -17.96 -25.25
C ASN A 125 -13.93 -16.74 -24.66
N TRP A 126 -13.19 -16.94 -23.58
CA TRP A 126 -12.44 -15.86 -22.95
C TRP A 126 -11.10 -15.63 -23.65
N ILE A 127 -10.85 -14.36 -23.95
CA ILE A 127 -9.54 -13.83 -24.32
C ILE A 127 -9.12 -12.80 -23.27
N SER A 128 -7.83 -12.50 -23.20
CA SER A 128 -7.30 -11.45 -22.33
C SER A 128 -6.23 -10.65 -23.04
N GLU A 129 -6.25 -9.34 -22.84
CA GLU A 129 -5.32 -8.42 -23.48
C GLU A 129 -4.82 -7.39 -22.46
N GLN A 130 -3.54 -7.07 -22.55
CA GLN A 130 -3.00 -5.91 -21.84
C GLN A 130 -3.43 -4.65 -22.58
N GLN A 131 -3.92 -3.69 -21.81
CA GLN A 131 -4.47 -2.42 -22.26
C GLN A 131 -3.80 -1.29 -21.47
N ARG A 132 -3.98 -0.06 -21.96
CA ARG A 132 -3.46 1.14 -21.30
C ARG A 132 -4.31 1.54 -20.09
N SER A 133 -3.91 2.60 -19.41
CA SER A 133 -4.52 3.05 -18.14
C SER A 133 -5.92 3.69 -18.28
N VAL A 134 -6.25 4.19 -19.47
CA VAL A 134 -7.57 4.76 -19.77
C VAL A 134 -8.30 3.86 -20.77
N LEU A 135 -9.50 3.39 -20.40
CA LEU A 135 -10.35 2.58 -21.27
C LEU A 135 -11.51 3.42 -21.81
N TYR A 136 -11.70 3.40 -23.13
CA TYR A 136 -12.76 4.15 -23.83
C TYR A 136 -13.88 3.23 -24.28
N PHE A 137 -15.11 3.65 -24.00
CA PHE A 137 -16.33 2.97 -24.36
C PHE A 137 -17.26 3.91 -25.10
N SER A 138 -18.10 3.36 -25.97
CA SER A 138 -19.25 4.06 -26.56
C SER A 138 -20.55 3.45 -26.06
N VAL A 139 -21.59 4.27 -25.98
CA VAL A 139 -22.99 3.87 -25.79
C VAL A 139 -23.78 4.49 -26.92
N ASP A 140 -24.34 3.66 -27.79
CA ASP A 140 -25.15 4.15 -28.90
C ASP A 140 -26.58 4.54 -28.47
N HIS A 141 -27.36 5.08 -29.40
CA HIS A 141 -28.75 5.49 -29.16
C HIS A 141 -29.67 4.33 -28.69
N ASN A 142 -29.29 3.07 -28.97
CA ASN A 142 -30.00 1.88 -28.51
C ASN A 142 -29.49 1.38 -27.14
N GLN A 143 -28.68 2.19 -26.44
CA GLN A 143 -28.01 1.85 -25.19
C GLN A 143 -27.01 0.69 -25.30
N ALA A 144 -26.57 0.34 -26.52
CA ALA A 144 -25.59 -0.71 -26.71
C ALA A 144 -24.18 -0.19 -26.38
N THR A 145 -23.53 -0.81 -25.40
CA THR A 145 -22.17 -0.44 -24.97
C THR A 145 -21.12 -1.20 -25.77
N ARG A 146 -20.07 -0.55 -26.25
CA ARG A 146 -18.92 -1.19 -26.92
C ARG A 146 -17.60 -0.63 -26.41
N PHE A 147 -16.60 -1.50 -26.27
CA PHE A 147 -15.21 -1.08 -26.04
C PHE A 147 -14.62 -0.53 -27.35
N LEU A 148 -13.99 0.64 -27.28
CA LEU A 148 -13.40 1.30 -28.45
C LEU A 148 -11.89 1.04 -28.53
N TYR A 149 -11.16 1.53 -27.53
CA TYR A 149 -9.70 1.44 -27.46
C TYR A 149 -9.21 1.80 -26.05
N SER A 150 -7.90 1.70 -25.83
CA SER A 150 -7.24 2.20 -24.62
C SER A 150 -6.17 3.26 -24.94
N SER A 151 -5.92 4.17 -23.99
CA SER A 151 -4.92 5.24 -24.10
C SER A 151 -4.17 5.46 -22.79
N ASP A 152 -2.95 5.99 -22.87
CA ASP A 152 -2.19 6.51 -21.73
C ASP A 152 -2.49 8.00 -21.50
N SER A 153 -3.49 8.53 -22.21
CA SER A 153 -3.98 9.89 -22.08
C SER A 153 -5.47 9.89 -21.83
N LEU A 154 -5.91 10.80 -20.97
CA LEU A 154 -7.31 11.06 -20.67
C LEU A 154 -7.79 12.20 -21.58
N ILE A 155 -8.69 11.86 -22.50
CA ILE A 155 -9.14 12.71 -23.61
C ILE A 155 -10.66 12.73 -23.59
N ALA A 156 -11.26 13.88 -23.31
CA ALA A 156 -12.70 14.11 -23.40
C ALA A 156 -12.91 15.52 -23.97
N PRO A 157 -12.98 15.68 -25.30
CA PRO A 157 -13.00 17.00 -25.95
C PRO A 157 -14.20 17.86 -25.54
N ASP A 158 -15.37 17.24 -25.34
CA ASP A 158 -16.61 17.90 -24.87
C ASP A 158 -16.50 18.41 -23.43
N LEU A 159 -15.53 17.90 -22.66
CA LEU A 159 -15.20 18.36 -21.31
C LEU A 159 -13.93 19.23 -21.28
N ASN A 160 -13.40 19.65 -22.44
CA ASN A 160 -12.13 20.37 -22.59
C ASN A 160 -10.95 19.67 -21.90
N LEU A 161 -10.89 18.33 -21.98
CA LEU A 161 -9.89 17.52 -21.32
C LEU A 161 -8.96 16.82 -22.31
N SER A 162 -7.66 17.05 -22.15
CA SER A 162 -6.59 16.30 -22.84
C SER A 162 -5.31 16.37 -22.02
N CYS A 163 -4.92 15.26 -21.39
CA CYS A 163 -3.69 15.18 -20.61
C CYS A 163 -3.16 13.75 -20.54
N ALA A 164 -1.89 13.60 -20.16
CA ALA A 164 -1.35 12.30 -19.78
C ALA A 164 -2.13 11.74 -18.58
N SER A 165 -2.40 10.45 -18.58
CA SER A 165 -3.05 9.77 -17.48
C SER A 165 -2.10 9.61 -16.31
N ASN A 166 -2.57 9.91 -15.11
CA ASN A 166 -1.87 9.66 -13.84
C ASN A 166 -2.55 8.56 -13.01
N GLY A 167 -3.46 7.81 -13.61
CA GLY A 167 -4.35 6.91 -12.89
C GLY A 167 -5.09 5.96 -13.83
N HIS A 168 -6.03 5.21 -13.27
CA HIS A 168 -6.92 4.35 -14.06
C HIS A 168 -8.27 5.03 -14.25
N TYR A 169 -8.71 5.12 -15.50
CA TYR A 169 -9.94 5.82 -15.86
C TYR A 169 -10.78 5.02 -16.85
N LYS A 170 -12.09 5.18 -16.72
CA LYS A 170 -13.06 4.70 -17.70
C LYS A 170 -13.79 5.91 -18.29
N VAL A 171 -13.73 6.04 -19.61
CA VAL A 171 -14.40 7.12 -20.36
C VAL A 171 -15.53 6.50 -21.18
N ILE A 172 -16.74 7.05 -21.05
CA ILE A 172 -17.92 6.58 -21.75
C ILE A 172 -18.46 7.72 -22.61
N GLN A 173 -18.45 7.53 -23.93
CA GLN A 173 -19.00 8.44 -24.93
C GLN A 173 -20.43 8.02 -25.30
N TYR A 174 -21.39 8.91 -25.14
CA TYR A 174 -22.78 8.68 -25.53
C TYR A 174 -23.01 9.24 -26.93
N LEU A 175 -23.42 8.38 -27.86
CA LEU A 175 -23.58 8.72 -29.27
C LEU A 175 -25.06 8.94 -29.62
N ASN A 176 -25.35 9.96 -30.44
CA ASN A 176 -26.68 10.15 -31.01
C ASN A 176 -27.01 9.16 -32.14
N ALA A 177 -28.22 9.27 -32.67
CA ALA A 177 -28.69 8.48 -33.81
C ALA A 177 -27.83 8.66 -35.09
N SER A 178 -27.13 9.78 -35.22
CA SER A 178 -26.20 10.05 -36.33
C SER A 178 -24.78 9.50 -36.09
N GLY A 179 -24.53 8.90 -34.92
CA GLY A 179 -23.22 8.36 -34.53
C GLY A 179 -22.23 9.38 -33.98
N ASN A 180 -22.63 10.64 -33.80
CA ASN A 180 -21.80 11.69 -33.21
C ASN A 180 -21.88 11.65 -31.68
N CYS A 181 -20.81 12.04 -30.99
CA CYS A 181 -20.78 12.11 -29.52
C CYS A 181 -21.62 13.29 -29.01
N ASP A 182 -22.65 13.00 -28.22
CA ASP A 182 -23.49 13.99 -27.54
C ASP A 182 -22.93 14.40 -26.19
N SER A 183 -22.36 13.44 -25.45
CA SER A 183 -21.78 13.69 -24.12
C SER A 183 -20.80 12.62 -23.71
N THR A 184 -19.82 12.99 -22.90
CA THR A 184 -18.86 12.08 -22.29
C THR A 184 -19.02 12.04 -20.78
N LYS A 185 -18.88 10.85 -20.20
CA LYS A 185 -18.70 10.65 -18.76
C LYS A 185 -17.33 10.08 -18.46
N VAL A 186 -16.72 10.57 -17.39
CA VAL A 186 -15.40 10.13 -16.91
C VAL A 186 -15.56 9.52 -15.52
N PHE A 187 -15.10 8.29 -15.36
CA PHE A 187 -15.15 7.56 -14.10
C PHE A 187 -13.74 7.25 -13.60
N ALA A 188 -13.55 7.38 -12.29
CA ALA A 188 -12.43 6.74 -11.62
C ALA A 188 -12.54 5.23 -11.76
N TYR A 189 -11.40 4.58 -11.59
CA TYR A 189 -11.30 3.14 -11.50
C TYR A 189 -12.22 2.49 -10.44
N ASN A 190 -12.42 3.14 -9.29
CA ASN A 190 -13.34 2.66 -8.25
C ASN A 190 -14.83 2.79 -8.67
N GLY A 191 -15.13 3.36 -9.84
CA GLY A 191 -16.49 3.59 -10.35
C GLY A 191 -17.08 4.94 -9.96
N GLY A 192 -16.37 5.78 -9.19
CA GLY A 192 -16.79 7.14 -8.88
C GLY A 192 -16.91 7.99 -10.14
N ASP A 193 -18.04 8.70 -10.30
CA ASP A 193 -18.26 9.61 -11.42
C ASP A 193 -17.50 10.92 -11.16
N LEU A 194 -16.63 11.28 -12.09
CA LEU A 194 -15.76 12.45 -12.00
C LEU A 194 -16.15 13.52 -13.03
N THR A 195 -17.22 13.31 -13.79
CA THR A 195 -17.60 14.14 -14.94
C THR A 195 -17.78 15.60 -14.57
N GLU A 196 -18.54 15.91 -13.51
CA GLU A 196 -18.75 17.30 -13.07
C GLU A 196 -17.46 17.93 -12.52
N ARG A 197 -16.59 17.13 -11.89
CA ARG A 197 -15.28 17.62 -11.44
C ARG A 197 -14.37 17.95 -12.62
N VAL A 198 -14.41 17.18 -13.71
CA VAL A 198 -13.68 17.50 -14.95
C VAL A 198 -14.20 18.83 -15.47
N ARG A 199 -15.53 18.89 -15.64
CA ARG A 199 -16.20 20.00 -16.29
C ARG A 199 -15.97 21.32 -15.55
N GLY A 200 -16.02 21.27 -14.21
CA GLY A 200 -15.75 22.43 -13.37
C GLY A 200 -14.26 22.78 -13.21
N GLN A 201 -13.33 21.97 -13.75
CA GLN A 201 -11.88 22.12 -13.57
C GLN A 201 -11.49 22.38 -12.10
N VAL A 202 -12.19 21.74 -11.17
CA VAL A 202 -12.04 22.02 -9.74
C VAL A 202 -10.73 21.39 -9.26
N SER A 203 -9.75 22.22 -8.89
CA SER A 203 -8.52 21.71 -8.27
C SER A 203 -8.84 21.06 -6.93
N ASN A 204 -8.12 19.98 -6.59
CA ASN A 204 -8.22 19.43 -5.25
C ASN A 204 -7.68 20.42 -4.23
N GLU A 205 -8.36 20.52 -3.08
CA GLU A 205 -7.78 21.15 -1.90
C GLU A 205 -6.67 20.26 -1.34
N PRO A 206 -5.54 20.85 -0.88
CA PRO A 206 -4.45 20.08 -0.30
C PRO A 206 -4.97 19.32 0.92
N SER A 207 -4.74 18.01 0.94
CA SER A 207 -5.20 17.13 2.01
C SER A 207 -4.04 16.71 2.89
N ARG A 208 -4.33 16.48 4.17
CA ARG A 208 -3.38 15.87 5.09
C ARG A 208 -3.54 14.35 5.09
N LEU A 209 -2.47 13.64 4.82
CA LEU A 209 -2.45 12.20 4.63
C LEU A 209 -1.56 11.55 5.69
N LEU A 210 -1.98 10.39 6.17
CA LEU A 210 -1.18 9.53 7.05
C LEU A 210 -0.89 8.22 6.33
N LEU A 211 0.39 7.84 6.25
CA LEU A 211 0.83 6.55 5.75
C LEU A 211 1.40 5.69 6.88
N LEU A 212 0.80 4.53 7.09
CA LEU A 212 1.20 3.52 8.07
C LEU A 212 1.88 2.36 7.34
N ILE A 213 3.18 2.16 7.62
CA ILE A 213 4.02 1.14 6.99
C ILE A 213 4.37 0.06 8.02
N SER A 214 3.74 -1.11 7.88
CA SER A 214 3.94 -2.23 8.82
C SER A 214 5.34 -2.83 8.71
N GLY A 215 5.70 -3.62 9.72
CA GLY A 215 6.88 -4.49 9.69
C GLY A 215 6.50 -5.96 9.57
N TYR A 216 7.39 -6.85 10.05
CA TYR A 216 7.20 -8.29 9.97
C TYR A 216 5.93 -8.77 10.69
N ARG A 217 5.01 -9.42 9.96
CA ARG A 217 3.73 -9.97 10.48
C ARG A 217 3.89 -11.25 11.31
N GLY A 218 5.10 -11.80 11.40
CA GLY A 218 5.43 -12.94 12.26
C GLY A 218 5.70 -14.26 11.51
N PRO A 219 6.04 -15.33 12.24
CA PRO A 219 6.56 -16.56 11.64
C PRO A 219 5.62 -17.28 10.67
N LYS A 220 4.30 -17.16 10.88
CA LYS A 220 3.28 -17.84 10.05
C LYS A 220 3.15 -17.23 8.65
N THR A 221 3.55 -15.97 8.47
CA THR A 221 3.47 -15.22 7.21
C THR A 221 4.82 -15.13 6.50
N ASN A 222 5.80 -15.96 6.88
CA ASN A 222 7.14 -15.88 6.33
C ASN A 222 7.23 -16.16 4.81
N ASN A 223 6.23 -16.83 4.24
CA ASN A 223 6.12 -17.12 2.80
C ASN A 223 5.09 -16.23 2.11
N ASP A 224 4.68 -15.14 2.78
CA ASP A 224 3.68 -14.18 2.34
C ASP A 224 4.29 -12.77 2.50
N PRO A 225 5.24 -12.38 1.61
CA PRO A 225 5.82 -11.04 1.64
C PRO A 225 4.78 -9.97 1.29
N GLY A 226 5.08 -8.73 1.67
CA GLY A 226 4.31 -7.55 1.30
C GLY A 226 4.18 -7.42 -0.22
N ASP A 227 3.00 -7.03 -0.66
CA ASP A 227 2.59 -7.00 -2.08
C ASP A 227 2.75 -5.63 -2.75
N GLY A 228 3.16 -4.61 -1.99
CA GLY A 228 3.26 -3.23 -2.48
C GLY A 228 1.91 -2.57 -2.76
N LEU A 229 0.80 -3.18 -2.34
CA LEU A 229 -0.53 -2.60 -2.53
C LEU A 229 -0.80 -1.53 -1.48
N LEU A 230 -1.50 -0.48 -1.90
CA LEU A 230 -1.97 0.57 -1.02
C LEU A 230 -3.40 0.26 -0.57
N THR A 231 -3.72 0.43 0.70
CA THR A 231 -5.06 0.16 1.23
C THR A 231 -5.51 1.23 2.22
N GLN A 232 -6.81 1.40 2.41
CA GLN A 232 -7.37 2.33 3.42
C GLN A 232 -7.72 1.64 4.75
N LYS A 233 -7.36 0.36 4.91
CA LYS A 233 -7.57 -0.42 6.13
C LYS A 233 -6.35 -1.28 6.44
N ASP A 234 -6.11 -1.51 7.72
CA ASP A 234 -5.13 -2.49 8.19
C ASP A 234 -5.61 -3.92 7.89
N ARG A 235 -5.24 -4.43 6.70
CA ARG A 235 -5.63 -5.77 6.21
C ARG A 235 -5.23 -6.91 7.15
N TYR A 236 -4.23 -6.70 7.99
CA TYR A 236 -3.61 -7.76 8.78
C TYR A 236 -3.73 -7.53 10.29
N TYR A 237 -4.46 -6.50 10.72
CA TYR A 237 -4.56 -6.10 12.12
C TYR A 237 -3.18 -5.93 12.78
N TYR A 238 -2.20 -5.47 12.00
CA TYR A 238 -0.82 -5.27 12.41
C TYR A 238 -0.67 -4.21 13.49
N TRP A 239 -1.46 -3.14 13.43
CA TRP A 239 -1.28 -1.96 14.27
C TRP A 239 -1.96 -2.07 15.62
N TYR A 240 -2.74 -3.13 15.89
CA TYR A 240 -3.37 -3.37 17.21
C TYR A 240 -4.11 -2.14 17.78
N LYS A 241 -4.73 -1.32 16.92
CA LYS A 241 -5.42 -0.06 17.26
C LYS A 241 -4.53 1.12 17.65
N ILE A 242 -3.20 0.98 17.66
CA ILE A 242 -2.28 2.12 17.88
C ILE A 242 -2.37 3.13 16.74
N ASP A 243 -2.78 2.68 15.55
CA ASP A 243 -3.09 3.52 14.40
C ASP A 243 -4.22 4.51 14.70
N ASN A 244 -5.20 4.14 15.52
CA ASN A 244 -6.23 5.08 15.98
C ASN A 244 -5.61 6.24 16.77
N ARG A 245 -4.62 5.98 17.64
CA ARG A 245 -3.92 7.03 18.40
C ARG A 245 -3.19 7.98 17.43
N PHE A 246 -2.50 7.45 16.42
CA PHE A 246 -1.89 8.29 15.38
C PHE A 246 -2.93 9.13 14.63
N GLN A 247 -4.07 8.55 14.25
CA GLN A 247 -5.15 9.26 13.55
C GLN A 247 -5.76 10.36 14.44
N GLU A 248 -5.97 10.10 15.73
CA GLU A 248 -6.47 11.09 16.70
C GLU A 248 -5.53 12.27 16.86
N MET A 249 -4.22 12.01 16.94
CA MET A 249 -3.20 13.03 17.18
C MET A 249 -2.86 13.85 15.93
N LEU A 250 -2.77 13.21 14.76
CA LEU A 250 -2.37 13.84 13.49
C LEU A 250 -3.56 14.40 12.70
N LYS A 251 -4.78 13.89 12.96
CA LYS A 251 -6.04 14.29 12.31
C LYS A 251 -5.94 14.29 10.76
N PRO A 252 -5.51 13.18 10.14
CA PRO A 252 -5.44 13.09 8.69
C PRO A 252 -6.85 13.10 8.08
N VAL A 253 -6.96 13.63 6.85
CA VAL A 253 -8.16 13.51 6.00
C VAL A 253 -8.31 12.06 5.52
N MET A 254 -7.19 11.40 5.22
CA MET A 254 -7.15 10.02 4.74
C MET A 254 -5.96 9.27 5.34
N THR A 255 -6.15 8.01 5.68
CA THR A 255 -5.10 7.11 6.15
C THR A 255 -4.91 5.97 5.17
N TYR A 256 -3.65 5.69 4.84
CA TYR A 256 -3.24 4.59 4.01
C TYR A 256 -2.37 3.62 4.77
N TYR A 257 -2.46 2.35 4.40
CA TYR A 257 -1.72 1.23 4.95
C TYR A 257 -1.01 0.49 3.82
N VAL A 258 0.26 0.20 4.04
CA VAL A 258 1.09 -0.64 3.16
C VAL A 258 1.78 -1.73 3.97
N ASP A 259 1.91 -2.92 3.38
CA ASP A 259 2.51 -4.07 4.05
C ASP A 259 4.03 -4.12 3.84
N GLY A 260 4.79 -3.70 4.85
CA GLY A 260 6.26 -3.80 4.87
C GLY A 260 6.77 -5.12 5.46
N SER A 261 5.94 -6.16 5.51
CA SER A 261 6.32 -7.49 6.02
C SER A 261 7.14 -8.28 5.00
N PHE A 262 8.34 -8.70 5.38
CA PHE A 262 9.20 -9.54 4.54
C PHE A 262 9.65 -10.81 5.26
N PRO A 263 10.06 -11.85 4.53
CA PRO A 263 10.56 -13.07 5.15
C PRO A 263 11.73 -12.76 6.08
N ILE A 264 11.90 -13.54 7.15
CA ILE A 264 13.03 -13.46 8.08
C ILE A 264 14.39 -13.58 7.37
N ALA A 265 14.42 -14.14 6.15
CA ALA A 265 15.60 -14.16 5.28
C ALA A 265 16.15 -12.76 4.95
N THR A 266 15.29 -11.75 4.97
CA THR A 266 15.63 -10.34 4.71
C THR A 266 16.07 -9.58 5.97
N SER A 267 15.86 -10.17 7.15
CA SER A 267 16.15 -9.56 8.45
C SER A 267 17.61 -9.73 8.87
N ASN A 268 18.01 -9.12 9.99
CA ASN A 268 19.29 -9.37 10.66
C ASN A 268 19.50 -10.86 10.94
N HIS A 269 18.44 -11.52 11.40
CA HIS A 269 18.46 -12.94 11.78
C HIS A 269 18.66 -13.85 10.58
N ARG A 270 18.16 -13.50 9.38
CA ARG A 270 18.27 -14.29 8.12
C ARG A 270 17.58 -15.66 8.15
N ASN A 271 17.31 -16.23 9.31
CA ASN A 271 16.54 -17.45 9.50
C ASN A 271 16.06 -17.59 10.95
N GLN A 272 15.09 -18.47 11.15
CA GLN A 272 14.47 -18.72 12.46
C GLN A 272 15.44 -19.32 13.48
N VAL A 273 16.39 -20.14 13.04
CA VAL A 273 17.37 -20.78 13.94
C VAL A 273 18.25 -19.73 14.63
N ARG A 274 18.74 -18.75 13.87
CA ARG A 274 19.53 -17.63 14.42
C ARG A 274 18.72 -16.78 15.39
N PHE A 275 17.45 -16.51 15.07
CA PHE A 275 16.53 -15.83 15.98
C PHE A 275 16.38 -16.58 17.31
N VAL A 276 16.07 -17.88 17.25
CA VAL A 276 15.93 -18.73 18.45
C VAL A 276 17.22 -18.77 19.27
N ILE A 277 18.38 -18.92 18.61
CA ILE A 277 19.67 -18.90 19.30
C ILE A 277 19.91 -17.57 20.02
N SER A 278 19.62 -16.44 19.38
CA SER A 278 19.76 -15.12 19.99
C SER A 278 18.82 -14.93 21.19
N TRP A 279 17.58 -15.39 21.06
CA TRP A 279 16.59 -15.37 22.14
C TRP A 279 17.02 -16.22 23.34
N VAL A 280 17.45 -17.48 23.12
CA VAL A 280 17.92 -18.38 24.19
C VAL A 280 19.14 -17.78 24.90
N ARG A 281 20.13 -17.30 24.14
CA ARG A 281 21.34 -16.66 24.71
C ARG A 281 20.99 -15.45 25.57
N THR A 282 20.01 -14.66 25.16
CA THR A 282 19.53 -13.51 25.94
C THR A 282 18.79 -13.96 27.20
N LYS A 283 17.88 -14.92 27.09
CA LYS A 283 17.13 -15.48 28.23
C LYS A 283 18.03 -16.13 29.27
N LEU A 284 19.17 -16.72 28.89
CA LEU A 284 20.13 -17.31 29.83
C LEU A 284 21.09 -16.28 30.47
N THR A 285 21.16 -15.06 29.95
CA THR A 285 22.01 -13.99 30.50
C THR A 285 21.42 -13.46 31.81
N PRO A 286 22.18 -13.17 32.88
CA PRO A 286 21.61 -12.54 34.09
C PRO A 286 20.83 -11.25 33.80
N LYS A 287 19.75 -10.97 34.56
CA LYS A 287 18.79 -9.88 34.27
C LYS A 287 19.43 -8.49 34.16
N LYS A 288 20.37 -8.15 35.05
CA LYS A 288 21.00 -6.82 35.12
C LYS A 288 22.33 -6.71 34.37
N GLN A 289 22.60 -7.61 33.44
CA GLN A 289 23.90 -7.67 32.77
C GLN A 289 24.01 -6.59 31.69
N THR A 290 25.03 -5.74 31.81
CA THR A 290 25.30 -4.60 30.92
C THR A 290 26.71 -4.60 30.33
N ALA A 291 27.51 -5.66 30.56
CA ALA A 291 28.86 -5.75 30.02
C ALA A 291 28.87 -5.76 28.48
N LYS A 292 29.73 -4.93 27.85
CA LYS A 292 29.77 -4.70 26.39
C LYS A 292 29.81 -5.99 25.55
N HIS A 293 30.54 -7.02 25.98
CA HIS A 293 30.69 -8.27 25.23
C HIS A 293 29.39 -9.10 25.18
N VAL A 294 28.45 -8.87 26.10
CA VAL A 294 27.20 -9.63 26.22
C VAL A 294 26.20 -9.23 25.13
N TYR A 295 26.24 -7.99 24.65
CA TYR A 295 25.37 -7.53 23.55
C TYR A 295 25.62 -8.24 22.22
N LYS A 296 26.83 -8.78 22.01
CA LYS A 296 27.15 -9.65 20.84
C LYS A 296 26.28 -10.92 20.74
N ARG A 297 25.46 -11.22 21.76
CA ARG A 297 24.44 -12.29 21.74
C ARG A 297 23.22 -11.90 20.90
N LEU A 298 23.02 -10.61 20.64
CA LEU A 298 22.03 -10.09 19.70
C LEU A 298 22.52 -10.25 18.26
N THR A 299 21.60 -10.42 17.33
CA THR A 299 21.93 -10.45 15.90
C THR A 299 22.01 -9.03 15.36
N GLU A 300 23.15 -8.39 15.62
CA GLU A 300 23.44 -6.99 15.24
C GLU A 300 23.80 -6.82 13.76
N LYS A 301 24.35 -7.88 13.13
CA LYS A 301 24.86 -7.79 11.76
C LYS A 301 23.73 -7.59 10.75
N SER A 302 23.71 -6.38 10.22
CA SER A 302 22.74 -5.96 9.20
C SER A 302 22.73 -6.84 7.95
N ASN A 303 21.61 -6.81 7.23
CA ASN A 303 21.38 -7.56 6.00
C ASN A 303 21.11 -6.62 4.81
N PRO A 304 22.17 -6.12 4.13
CA PRO A 304 22.02 -5.13 3.06
C PRO A 304 21.15 -5.62 1.89
N LYS A 305 21.28 -6.91 1.51
CA LYS A 305 20.47 -7.49 0.44
C LYS A 305 18.98 -7.47 0.79
N GLY A 306 18.64 -7.94 2.00
CA GLY A 306 17.26 -7.90 2.49
C GLY A 306 16.73 -6.47 2.70
N PHE A 307 17.60 -5.52 3.03
CA PHE A 307 17.26 -4.09 3.10
C PHE A 307 16.87 -3.54 1.72
N GLU A 308 17.68 -3.77 0.69
CA GLU A 308 17.39 -3.31 -0.67
C GLU A 308 16.13 -3.98 -1.23
N GLU A 309 15.90 -5.28 -0.97
CA GLU A 309 14.67 -5.96 -1.38
C GLU A 309 13.41 -5.27 -0.80
N ARG A 310 13.43 -4.89 0.48
CA ARG A 310 12.35 -4.14 1.13
C ARG A 310 12.16 -2.75 0.51
N LYS A 311 13.27 -2.06 0.24
CA LYS A 311 13.29 -0.73 -0.38
C LYS A 311 12.69 -0.74 -1.78
N GLN A 312 13.01 -1.74 -2.61
CA GLN A 312 12.46 -1.88 -3.97
C GLN A 312 10.93 -1.99 -3.99
N ILE A 313 10.35 -2.77 -3.07
CA ILE A 313 8.88 -2.85 -2.95
C ILE A 313 8.30 -1.54 -2.38
N GLY A 314 9.05 -0.84 -1.53
CA GLY A 314 8.72 0.52 -1.11
C GLY A 314 8.56 1.49 -2.29
N ARG A 315 9.49 1.47 -3.25
CA ARG A 315 9.40 2.27 -4.49
C ARG A 315 8.13 1.95 -5.26
N LEU A 316 7.86 0.66 -5.47
CA LEU A 316 6.64 0.19 -6.13
C LEU A 316 5.37 0.72 -5.44
N ALA A 317 5.33 0.73 -4.11
CA ALA A 317 4.19 1.29 -3.38
C ALA A 317 4.09 2.82 -3.49
N GLY A 318 5.22 3.52 -3.66
CA GLY A 318 5.24 4.94 -4.01
C GLY A 318 4.56 5.22 -5.34
N GLU A 319 4.86 4.42 -6.37
CA GLU A 319 4.21 4.52 -7.69
C GLU A 319 2.70 4.25 -7.58
N VAL A 320 2.32 3.19 -6.86
CA VAL A 320 0.92 2.87 -6.58
C VAL A 320 0.23 4.00 -5.82
N PHE A 321 0.91 4.66 -4.89
CA PHE A 321 0.36 5.80 -4.16
C PHE A 321 0.08 6.97 -5.07
N LEU A 322 1.04 7.38 -5.91
CA LEU A 322 0.82 8.46 -6.87
C LEU A 322 -0.33 8.15 -7.82
N GLN A 323 -0.43 6.90 -8.27
CA GLN A 323 -1.51 6.45 -9.14
C GLN A 323 -2.87 6.38 -8.45
N SER A 324 -2.94 5.86 -7.23
CA SER A 324 -4.20 5.72 -6.48
C SER A 324 -4.69 7.07 -5.99
N ARG A 325 -3.76 7.98 -5.71
CA ARG A 325 -4.07 9.36 -5.40
C ARG A 325 -4.60 10.12 -6.59
N ALA A 326 -4.42 9.61 -7.84
CA ALA A 326 -4.97 10.09 -9.11
C ALA A 326 -5.61 11.45 -8.89
N GLN A 327 -4.75 12.44 -8.66
CA GLN A 327 -5.20 13.79 -8.44
C GLN A 327 -5.83 14.13 -9.77
N PHE A 328 -7.16 14.08 -9.80
CA PHE A 328 -7.95 14.23 -11.00
C PHE A 328 -7.43 15.46 -11.78
N PRO A 329 -7.38 15.38 -13.13
CA PRO A 329 -6.42 16.17 -13.92
C PRO A 329 -6.52 17.64 -13.55
N PHE A 330 -5.37 18.31 -13.45
CA PHE A 330 -5.13 19.65 -12.87
C PHE A 330 -4.98 19.59 -11.32
N SER A 331 -3.78 19.62 -10.74
CA SER A 331 -2.66 20.54 -10.98
C SER A 331 -1.43 20.03 -10.22
N PRO A 332 -0.22 19.98 -10.82
CA PRO A 332 1.01 19.62 -10.10
C PRO A 332 1.39 20.61 -8.99
N TRP A 333 0.64 21.70 -8.85
CA TRP A 333 0.92 22.81 -7.92
C TRP A 333 0.32 22.59 -6.52
N VAL A 334 -0.66 21.70 -6.35
CA VAL A 334 -1.26 21.44 -5.03
C VAL A 334 -0.74 20.12 -4.46
N LYS A 335 0.21 20.24 -3.54
CA LYS A 335 0.81 19.09 -2.86
C LYS A 335 0.06 18.77 -1.58
N ASP A 336 -0.27 17.50 -1.42
CA ASP A 336 -0.78 16.97 -0.15
C ASP A 336 0.32 17.01 0.92
N THR A 337 -0.07 17.15 2.19
CA THR A 337 0.85 17.00 3.33
C THR A 337 0.88 15.54 3.74
N LEU A 338 2.06 14.94 3.88
CA LEU A 338 2.24 13.54 4.20
C LEU A 338 2.95 13.36 5.55
N ASP A 339 2.28 12.70 6.49
CA ASP A 339 2.88 12.12 7.69
C ASP A 339 3.13 10.61 7.46
N ILE A 340 4.30 10.12 7.87
CA ILE A 340 4.67 8.70 7.76
C ILE A 340 4.94 8.12 9.15
N VAL A 341 4.38 6.93 9.38
CA VAL A 341 4.71 6.09 10.52
C VAL A 341 5.23 4.77 9.97
N SER A 342 6.48 4.42 10.29
CA SER A 342 7.08 3.15 9.87
C SER A 342 7.53 2.33 11.07
N HIS A 343 7.39 1.02 10.97
CA HIS A 343 7.77 0.11 12.04
C HIS A 343 8.69 -1.01 11.55
N SER A 344 9.76 -1.31 12.30
CA SER A 344 10.60 -2.49 12.05
C SER A 344 11.15 -2.52 10.61
N MET A 345 10.89 -3.59 9.86
CA MET A 345 11.23 -3.74 8.44
C MET A 345 10.65 -2.64 7.54
N GLY A 346 9.54 -2.02 7.97
CA GLY A 346 8.88 -0.91 7.27
C GLY A 346 9.76 0.33 7.12
N TYR A 347 10.86 0.46 7.88
CA TYR A 347 11.80 1.56 7.69
C TYR A 347 12.45 1.52 6.30
N ALA A 348 13.06 0.39 5.91
CA ALA A 348 13.68 0.25 4.59
C ALA A 348 12.67 0.48 3.45
N TYR A 349 11.46 -0.03 3.63
CA TYR A 349 10.33 0.19 2.73
C TYR A 349 9.98 1.68 2.59
N SER A 350 9.92 2.40 3.71
CA SER A 350 9.61 3.84 3.73
C SER A 350 10.62 4.67 2.94
N LEU A 351 11.91 4.30 2.97
CA LEU A 351 12.93 4.99 2.17
C LEU A 351 12.66 4.86 0.67
N GLY A 352 12.33 3.65 0.20
CA GLY A 352 11.98 3.42 -1.20
C GLY A 352 10.71 4.16 -1.61
N PHE A 353 9.71 4.20 -0.73
CA PHE A 353 8.49 4.98 -0.96
C PHE A 353 8.80 6.48 -1.13
N LEU A 354 9.63 7.04 -0.25
CA LEU A 354 10.02 8.45 -0.26
C LEU A 354 10.78 8.86 -1.52
N GLU A 355 11.62 7.99 -2.08
CA GLU A 355 12.33 8.26 -3.34
C GLU A 355 11.40 8.56 -4.52
N VAL A 356 10.18 8.03 -4.49
CA VAL A 356 9.19 8.21 -5.56
C VAL A 356 8.27 9.40 -5.27
N VAL A 357 7.78 9.54 -4.04
CA VAL A 357 6.68 10.48 -3.76
C VAL A 357 7.10 11.89 -3.40
N GLU A 358 8.34 12.10 -2.90
CA GLU A 358 8.79 13.39 -2.37
C GLU A 358 8.53 14.58 -3.31
N PRO A 359 8.76 14.50 -4.64
CA PRO A 359 8.49 15.63 -5.53
C PRO A 359 7.03 16.09 -5.54
N PHE A 360 6.09 15.25 -5.10
CA PHE A 360 4.65 15.42 -5.24
C PHE A 360 3.92 15.73 -3.93
N VAL A 361 4.61 15.71 -2.78
CA VAL A 361 4.01 15.93 -1.45
C VAL A 361 4.85 16.92 -0.63
N PHE A 362 4.24 17.49 0.41
CA PHE A 362 4.95 18.14 1.51
C PHE A 362 5.17 17.11 2.62
N LEU A 363 6.43 16.86 2.97
CA LEU A 363 6.79 15.91 4.03
C LEU A 363 6.72 16.62 5.38
N ASN A 364 5.91 16.10 6.30
CA ASN A 364 5.63 16.79 7.57
C ASN A 364 6.26 16.05 8.75
N ASN A 365 5.65 14.96 9.22
CA ASN A 365 6.22 14.15 10.30
C ASN A 365 6.67 12.77 9.81
N ALA A 366 7.82 12.29 10.32
CA ALA A 366 8.26 10.90 10.21
C ALA A 366 8.44 10.29 11.60
N TYR A 367 7.61 9.30 11.93
CA TYR A 367 7.71 8.53 13.16
C TYR A 367 8.24 7.12 12.86
N ILE A 368 9.47 6.86 13.27
CA ILE A 368 10.22 5.66 12.93
C ILE A 368 10.32 4.79 14.19
N ILE A 369 9.56 3.71 14.24
CA ILE A 369 9.40 2.90 15.45
C ILE A 369 10.18 1.59 15.30
N ALA A 370 11.06 1.32 16.25
CA ALA A 370 11.91 0.12 16.30
C ALA A 370 12.53 -0.28 14.93
N PRO A 371 13.13 0.65 14.16
CA PRO A 371 13.56 0.38 12.79
C PRO A 371 14.59 -0.74 12.69
N GLU A 372 14.37 -1.68 11.79
CA GLU A 372 15.36 -2.70 11.48
C GLU A 372 16.36 -2.18 10.44
N ASN A 373 17.66 -2.45 10.64
CA ASN A 373 18.73 -2.03 9.73
C ASN A 373 18.83 -0.50 9.52
N ALA A 374 18.45 0.29 10.52
CA ALA A 374 18.36 1.76 10.44
C ALA A 374 19.68 2.46 10.03
N ASN A 375 20.82 1.82 10.28
CA ASN A 375 22.16 2.34 9.95
C ASN A 375 22.63 2.04 8.52
N GLN A 376 21.90 1.22 7.74
CA GLN A 376 22.30 0.88 6.37
C GLN A 376 22.23 2.10 5.46
N GLU A 377 21.08 2.76 5.47
CA GLU A 377 20.78 3.91 4.65
C GLU A 377 19.88 4.89 5.42
N GLY A 378 19.92 6.15 5.01
CA GLY A 378 19.11 7.23 5.56
C GLY A 378 18.44 8.02 4.44
N TYR A 379 17.77 9.09 4.81
CA TYR A 379 17.15 10.04 3.90
C TYR A 379 17.65 11.45 4.22
N ASP A 380 17.35 12.42 3.36
CA ASP A 380 17.48 13.82 3.74
C ASP A 380 16.33 14.19 4.69
N TRP A 381 16.55 13.92 5.97
CA TRP A 381 15.56 14.14 7.02
C TRP A 381 15.21 15.62 7.23
N SER A 382 16.02 16.55 6.71
CA SER A 382 15.75 17.99 6.80
C SER A 382 14.52 18.43 5.98
N LYS A 383 14.08 17.57 5.03
CA LYS A 383 12.86 17.76 4.23
C LYS A 383 11.57 17.59 5.02
N PHE A 384 11.64 16.97 6.20
CA PHE A 384 10.51 16.87 7.12
C PHE A 384 10.53 18.02 8.12
N GLU A 385 9.37 18.41 8.61
CA GLU A 385 9.26 19.31 9.76
C GLU A 385 9.79 18.64 11.02
N HIS A 386 9.37 17.38 11.29
CA HIS A 386 9.84 16.61 12.43
C HIS A 386 10.13 15.14 12.10
N VAL A 387 11.20 14.59 12.69
CA VAL A 387 11.61 13.19 12.51
C VAL A 387 12.05 12.57 13.83
N TRP A 388 11.32 11.56 14.29
CA TRP A 388 11.57 10.91 15.57
C TRP A 388 11.73 9.40 15.42
N GLN A 389 12.82 8.89 15.99
CA GLN A 389 13.01 7.46 16.15
C GLN A 389 12.69 7.04 17.58
N TYR A 390 11.81 6.05 17.75
CA TYR A 390 11.47 5.45 19.04
C TYR A 390 11.99 4.01 19.11
N GLY A 391 12.62 3.61 20.21
CA GLY A 391 13.06 2.22 20.38
C GLY A 391 13.96 1.99 21.59
N SER A 392 14.72 0.90 21.54
CA SER A 392 15.71 0.57 22.58
C SER A 392 16.98 1.41 22.45
N ASN A 393 17.66 1.64 23.57
CA ASN A 393 18.87 2.48 23.69
C ASN A 393 20.18 1.70 23.51
N LEU A 394 20.18 0.64 22.72
CA LEU A 394 21.38 -0.16 22.47
C LEU A 394 22.53 0.73 21.95
N GLY A 395 23.70 0.61 22.57
CA GLY A 395 24.89 1.40 22.21
C GLY A 395 24.98 2.76 22.88
N GLU A 396 23.95 3.22 23.58
CA GLU A 396 23.98 4.48 24.33
C GLU A 396 24.83 4.38 25.61
N PRO A 397 25.36 5.49 26.15
CA PRO A 397 26.10 5.51 27.41
C PRO A 397 25.32 4.88 28.58
N ASN A 398 24.00 5.05 28.61
CA ASN A 398 23.08 4.52 29.61
C ASN A 398 22.23 3.34 29.10
N GLN A 399 22.77 2.55 28.15
CA GLN A 399 22.05 1.42 27.56
C GLN A 399 21.49 0.44 28.60
N ASP A 400 20.28 -0.05 28.34
CA ASP A 400 19.56 -1.00 29.20
C ASP A 400 20.24 -2.38 29.22
N PRO A 401 20.02 -3.19 30.27
CA PRO A 401 20.48 -4.57 30.32
C PRO A 401 20.07 -5.38 29.09
N LEU A 402 20.89 -6.38 28.70
CA LEU A 402 20.66 -7.18 27.49
C LEU A 402 19.21 -7.72 27.38
N ARG A 403 18.59 -8.14 28.49
CA ARG A 403 17.25 -8.73 28.47
C ARG A 403 16.13 -7.74 28.13
N GLU A 404 16.40 -6.44 28.29
CA GLU A 404 15.49 -5.32 28.08
C GLU A 404 15.66 -4.69 26.69
N GLN A 405 16.76 -5.00 26.01
CA GLN A 405 17.03 -4.57 24.64
C GLN A 405 16.09 -5.24 23.63
N ASP A 406 15.93 -4.58 22.48
CA ASP A 406 15.24 -5.17 21.32
C ASP A 406 16.09 -6.31 20.74
N GLY A 407 15.57 -7.53 20.82
CA GLY A 407 16.21 -8.71 20.29
C GLY A 407 15.69 -9.17 18.93
N ILE A 408 14.55 -8.63 18.49
CA ILE A 408 13.99 -8.90 17.16
C ILE A 408 14.78 -8.12 16.12
N ALA A 409 14.94 -6.81 16.33
CA ALA A 409 15.76 -5.93 15.52
C ALA A 409 16.64 -5.08 16.44
N PRO A 410 17.86 -5.54 16.79
CA PRO A 410 18.78 -4.73 17.58
C PRO A 410 18.93 -3.33 16.98
N GLN A 411 18.59 -2.33 17.80
CA GLN A 411 18.32 -0.98 17.33
C GLN A 411 19.62 -0.22 17.07
N TYR A 412 19.65 0.47 15.93
CA TYR A 412 20.69 1.44 15.57
C TYR A 412 20.06 2.80 15.38
N ALA A 413 20.86 3.88 15.53
CA ALA A 413 20.44 5.19 15.06
C ALA A 413 20.10 5.14 13.57
N VAL A 414 18.96 5.73 13.21
CA VAL A 414 18.61 6.05 11.82
C VAL A 414 19.71 6.91 11.23
N LYS A 415 20.27 6.49 10.09
CA LYS A 415 21.39 7.20 9.49
C LYS A 415 20.99 8.65 9.16
N GLY A 416 21.75 9.60 9.69
CA GLY A 416 21.50 11.04 9.50
C GLY A 416 20.55 11.67 10.52
N ILE A 417 19.89 10.91 11.40
CA ILE A 417 18.93 11.49 12.37
C ILE A 417 19.62 12.42 13.38
N ASP A 418 20.86 12.11 13.76
CA ASP A 418 21.65 12.88 14.71
C ASP A 418 22.17 14.21 14.12
N GLN A 419 21.97 14.44 12.82
CA GLN A 419 22.31 15.70 12.15
C GLN A 419 21.19 16.73 12.22
N LEU A 420 20.00 16.32 12.66
CA LEU A 420 18.86 17.21 12.81
C LEU A 420 19.02 18.09 14.06
N PRO A 421 18.50 19.33 14.01
CA PRO A 421 18.34 20.13 15.22
C PRO A 421 17.50 19.37 16.27
N PRO A 422 17.83 19.45 17.58
CA PRO A 422 17.13 18.71 18.64
C PRO A 422 15.62 18.96 18.72
N GLU A 423 15.15 20.11 18.24
CA GLU A 423 13.74 20.48 18.13
C GLU A 423 13.03 19.82 16.95
N LYS A 424 13.76 19.51 15.87
CA LYS A 424 13.22 18.84 14.69
C LYS A 424 13.27 17.33 14.80
N GLY A 425 14.20 16.77 15.57
CA GLY A 425 14.29 15.33 15.63
C GLY A 425 15.30 14.75 16.59
N GLY A 426 15.40 13.42 16.50
CA GLY A 426 16.33 12.62 17.28
C GLY A 426 15.74 11.29 17.71
N ARG A 427 16.38 10.70 18.72
CA ARG A 427 16.05 9.38 19.25
C ARG A 427 15.46 9.50 20.64
N LEU A 428 14.42 8.72 20.88
CA LEU A 428 13.77 8.57 22.18
C LEU A 428 13.67 7.09 22.52
N PHE A 429 13.84 6.82 23.81
CA PHE A 429 14.01 5.47 24.30
C PHE A 429 12.88 5.02 25.19
N ILE A 430 12.59 3.72 25.14
CA ILE A 430 11.58 3.10 25.99
C ILE A 430 11.87 3.44 27.47
N PRO A 431 10.92 4.05 28.20
CA PRO A 431 11.12 4.45 29.59
C PRO A 431 11.59 3.28 30.47
N ALA A 432 12.44 3.58 31.45
CA ALA A 432 13.05 2.55 32.31
C ALA A 432 12.03 1.74 33.11
N ASP A 433 10.92 2.37 33.49
CA ASP A 433 9.81 1.78 34.25
C ASP A 433 8.68 1.24 33.35
N TRP A 434 8.85 1.22 32.02
CA TRP A 434 7.83 0.71 31.11
C TRP A 434 7.70 -0.82 31.26
N PRO A 435 6.49 -1.37 31.48
CA PRO A 435 6.32 -2.79 31.83
C PRO A 435 6.64 -3.75 30.67
N HIS A 436 6.58 -3.28 29.42
CA HIS A 436 6.76 -4.08 28.20
C HIS A 436 8.17 -3.96 27.62
N LYS A 437 9.18 -3.99 28.49
CA LYS A 437 10.58 -3.80 28.12
C LYS A 437 11.35 -5.13 28.18
N ASN A 438 11.41 -5.85 27.06
CA ASN A 438 12.15 -7.10 26.94
C ASN A 438 12.50 -7.46 25.49
N PHE A 439 13.29 -8.53 25.29
CA PHE A 439 13.73 -9.04 23.98
C PHE A 439 12.68 -8.98 22.86
N VAL A 440 11.41 -9.32 23.16
CA VAL A 440 10.32 -9.32 22.17
C VAL A 440 9.54 -8.02 22.27
N ASP A 441 9.05 -7.68 23.46
CA ASP A 441 8.08 -6.59 23.62
C ASP A 441 8.70 -5.22 23.30
N SER A 442 10.01 -5.03 23.50
CA SER A 442 10.70 -3.80 23.11
C SER A 442 10.72 -3.55 21.59
N HIS A 443 10.28 -4.52 20.79
CA HIS A 443 10.11 -4.40 19.35
C HIS A 443 8.64 -4.36 18.92
N MET A 444 7.72 -4.88 19.71
CA MET A 444 6.35 -5.06 19.24
C MET A 444 5.62 -3.73 19.23
N ILE A 445 4.92 -3.42 18.13
CA ILE A 445 4.28 -2.11 17.95
C ILE A 445 3.27 -1.78 19.07
N TYR A 446 2.55 -2.78 19.59
CA TYR A 446 1.62 -2.61 20.69
C TYR A 446 2.29 -2.20 22.02
N SER A 447 3.61 -2.24 22.12
CA SER A 447 4.35 -1.82 23.31
C SER A 447 4.72 -0.34 23.29
N PHE A 448 4.37 0.40 22.24
CA PHE A 448 4.79 1.79 22.03
C PHE A 448 3.75 2.84 22.46
N ASP A 449 2.68 2.47 23.18
CA ASP A 449 1.68 3.44 23.69
C ASP A 449 2.31 4.57 24.52
N TRP A 450 3.47 4.32 25.15
CA TRP A 450 4.19 5.32 25.94
C TRP A 450 4.54 6.60 25.15
N ILE A 451 4.69 6.54 23.82
CA ILE A 451 4.98 7.74 23.01
C ILE A 451 3.82 8.74 23.02
N PHE A 452 2.60 8.25 23.26
CA PHE A 452 1.40 9.07 23.40
C PHE A 452 1.10 9.41 24.85
N ASP A 453 1.34 8.47 25.75
CA ASP A 453 0.93 8.58 27.16
C ASP A 453 1.90 9.41 27.99
N ARG A 454 3.17 9.51 27.58
CA ARG A 454 4.25 10.09 28.39
C ARG A 454 4.97 11.26 27.75
N ILE A 455 4.72 11.53 26.48
CA ILE A 455 5.32 12.66 25.77
C ILE A 455 4.23 13.69 25.52
N GLY A 456 4.33 14.83 26.20
CA GLY A 456 3.38 15.93 26.12
C GLY A 456 3.60 16.80 24.89
N LYS A 457 2.58 17.59 24.54
CA LYS A 457 2.70 18.58 23.45
C LYS A 457 3.83 19.56 23.76
N GLY A 458 4.69 19.80 22.77
CA GLY A 458 5.86 20.68 22.90
C GLY A 458 7.12 19.96 23.41
N GLU A 459 7.01 18.70 23.82
CA GLU A 459 8.17 17.89 24.17
C GLU A 459 8.78 17.21 22.94
N ARG A 460 10.06 16.84 23.08
CA ARG A 460 10.81 16.12 22.03
C ARG A 460 10.15 14.76 21.79
N GLY A 461 9.85 14.47 20.52
CA GLY A 461 9.12 13.29 20.05
C GLY A 461 7.67 13.19 20.49
N TYR A 462 7.01 14.33 20.67
CA TYR A 462 5.56 14.36 20.66
C TYR A 462 5.00 13.85 19.33
N VAL A 463 3.96 13.01 19.40
CA VAL A 463 3.19 12.61 18.23
C VAL A 463 2.01 13.56 18.06
N GLY A 464 1.96 14.30 16.96
CA GLY A 464 0.87 15.22 16.67
C GLY A 464 1.34 16.50 16.00
N ASN A 465 0.45 17.49 15.98
CA ASN A 465 0.78 18.83 15.49
C ASN A 465 1.54 19.62 16.56
N TYR A 466 2.78 19.95 16.24
CA TYR A 466 3.67 20.80 17.05
C TYR A 466 3.07 22.20 17.23
#